data_AF-A0A6L9J2I5-F1
#
_entry.id   AF-A0A6L9J2I5-F1
#
_cell.length_a   1.000
_cell.length_b   1.000
_cell.length_c   1.000
_cell.angle_alpha   90.00
_cell.angle_beta   90.00
_cell.angle_gamma   90.00
#
_symmetry.space_group_name_H-M   'P 1'
#
loop_
_entity.id
_entity.type
_entity.pdbx_description
1 polymer ?
#
loop_
_entity_poly.entity_id
_entity_poly.type
_entity_poly.pdbx_seq_one_letter_code
_entity_poly.pdbx_strand_id
1 'polypeptide(L)'
;MRKFTLRERLQYRFDNVMARGMIAVIGWLLLSIVIVIVLVSLVAVITSSTTANDTGETQGFAETLWNSLMHTIDGGTLADDDTADPLAVGLMLVVTAFGIFIFSALIGILTSAIDAKLTDLRKGRSVVIERGHTVILGWSPQVFSIISELVIANANQPDACIAILAPVDKVEMEDALRTRVGPTGRTRVVCRTGSPIELTDLAIVNPDDARSIIILSGEATDPDAHVIKSMLALTNDPRRMSHEYHIVAEIRDYANLEVAQLVGRDRASLLPVSELISRIAVQTCRQSGLSVVYIELLDFEGDEIYFQEEPALLGRTFGDVLLLYETSTVMGLRLRDGQVVLKPAMDYVLHAGDQVIAISEDDDTVALSGYGVPVIEQSMR
;
A
#
# COMPACT_ATOMS: atom_id res chain seq x y z
N MET A 1 16.35 47.52 -9.55
CA MET A 1 15.32 46.81 -8.75
C MET A 1 13.95 47.18 -9.30
N ARG A 2 13.20 46.21 -9.83
CA ARG A 2 11.87 46.45 -10.43
C ARG A 2 10.92 46.89 -9.30
N LYS A 3 10.39 48.12 -9.36
CA LYS A 3 9.42 48.62 -8.36
C LYS A 3 8.07 48.00 -8.67
N PHE A 4 7.70 46.98 -7.90
CA PHE A 4 6.39 46.35 -8.03
C PHE A 4 5.28 47.33 -7.68
N THR A 5 4.25 47.36 -8.51
CA THR A 5 3.06 48.19 -8.31
C THR A 5 2.23 47.67 -7.12
N LEU A 6 1.42 48.54 -6.52
CA LEU A 6 0.51 48.15 -5.42
C LEU A 6 -0.41 47.00 -5.82
N ARG A 7 -0.84 46.95 -7.09
CA ARG A 7 -1.68 45.89 -7.66
C ARG A 7 -0.97 44.54 -7.69
N GLU A 8 0.29 44.50 -8.15
CA GLU A 8 1.09 43.26 -8.18
C GLU A 8 1.34 42.70 -6.78
N ARG A 9 1.57 43.58 -5.78
CA ARG A 9 1.73 43.16 -4.38
C ARG A 9 0.44 42.60 -3.79
N LEU A 10 -0.71 43.18 -4.14
CA LEU A 10 -2.02 42.69 -3.70
C LEU A 10 -2.35 41.34 -4.35
N GLN A 11 -2.13 41.22 -5.65
CA GLN A 11 -2.36 39.99 -6.40
C GLN A 11 -1.45 38.86 -5.91
N TYR A 12 -0.16 39.14 -5.69
CA TYR A 12 0.76 38.15 -5.11
C TYR A 12 0.33 37.68 -3.71
N ARG A 13 -0.17 38.59 -2.87
CA ARG A 13 -0.72 38.23 -1.55
C ARG A 13 -2.00 37.40 -1.67
N PHE A 14 -2.87 37.72 -2.62
CA PHE A 14 -4.08 36.97 -2.90
C PHE A 14 -3.73 35.55 -3.38
N ASP A 15 -2.85 35.42 -4.36
CA ASP A 15 -2.41 34.14 -4.92
C ASP A 15 -1.76 33.25 -3.85
N ASN A 16 -0.90 33.82 -2.99
CA ASN A 16 -0.29 33.08 -1.88
C ASN A 16 -1.29 32.64 -0.82
N VAL A 17 -2.40 33.38 -0.61
CA VAL A 17 -3.45 32.96 0.31
C VAL A 17 -4.29 31.86 -0.34
N MET A 18 -4.63 31.98 -1.62
CA MET A 18 -5.34 30.93 -2.36
C MET A 18 -4.53 29.63 -2.45
N ALA A 19 -3.20 29.74 -2.50
CA ALA A 19 -2.29 28.58 -2.48
C ALA A 19 -2.23 27.85 -1.12
N ARG A 20 -2.75 28.42 -0.02
CA ARG A 20 -2.80 27.75 1.31
C ARG A 20 -3.89 26.68 1.41
N GLY A 21 -4.55 26.36 0.30
CA GLY A 21 -5.53 25.29 0.20
C GLY A 21 -6.96 25.74 0.45
N MET A 22 -7.85 24.77 0.48
CA MET A 22 -9.30 24.97 0.42
C MET A 22 -9.87 25.81 1.58
N ILE A 23 -9.28 25.73 2.77
CA ILE A 23 -9.68 26.52 3.95
C ILE A 23 -9.54 28.04 3.68
N ALA A 24 -8.50 28.44 2.94
CA ALA A 24 -8.27 29.85 2.63
C ALA A 24 -9.31 30.39 1.62
N VAL A 25 -9.73 29.56 0.66
CA VAL A 25 -10.80 29.89 -0.30
C VAL A 25 -12.13 30.09 0.42
N ILE A 26 -12.49 29.16 1.33
CA ILE A 26 -13.69 29.26 2.16
C ILE A 26 -13.68 30.55 2.99
N GLY A 27 -12.53 30.85 3.63
CA GLY A 27 -12.37 32.07 4.42
C GLY A 27 -12.59 33.36 3.61
N TRP A 28 -12.10 33.40 2.37
CA TRP A 28 -12.31 34.55 1.48
C TRP A 28 -13.76 34.69 0.99
N LEU A 29 -14.44 33.58 0.71
CA LEU A 29 -15.87 33.61 0.36
C LEU A 29 -16.70 34.14 1.54
N LEU A 30 -16.46 33.65 2.75
CA LEU A 30 -17.13 34.15 3.96
C LEU A 30 -16.80 35.64 4.21
N LEU A 31 -15.55 36.05 4.04
CA LEU A 31 -15.16 37.45 4.15
C LEU A 31 -15.88 38.33 3.11
N SER A 32 -16.02 37.85 1.87
CA SER A 32 -16.72 38.58 0.81
C SER A 32 -18.21 38.78 1.13
N ILE A 33 -18.87 37.78 1.73
CA ILE A 33 -20.25 37.91 2.23
C ILE A 33 -20.33 39.01 3.28
N VAL A 34 -19.46 38.97 4.29
CA VAL A 34 -19.46 39.98 5.36
C VAL A 34 -19.24 41.39 4.80
N ILE A 35 -18.30 41.54 3.85
CA ILE A 35 -18.03 42.84 3.21
C ILE A 35 -19.26 43.35 2.45
N VAL A 36 -19.93 42.49 1.67
CA VAL A 36 -21.12 42.89 0.90
C VAL A 36 -22.28 43.25 1.82
N ILE A 37 -22.53 42.46 2.88
CA ILE A 37 -23.57 42.76 3.88
C ILE A 37 -23.31 44.12 4.51
N VAL A 38 -22.08 44.38 5.00
CA VAL A 38 -21.74 45.66 5.64
C VAL A 38 -21.86 46.83 4.65
N LEU A 39 -21.41 46.66 3.41
CA LEU A 39 -21.48 47.71 2.39
C LEU A 39 -22.93 48.04 2.04
N VAL A 40 -23.79 47.04 1.88
CA VAL A 40 -25.21 47.25 1.59
C VAL A 40 -25.93 47.86 2.79
N SER A 41 -25.68 47.37 4.01
CA SER A 41 -26.26 47.97 5.21
C SER A 41 -25.83 49.43 5.40
N LEU A 42 -24.58 49.78 5.07
CA LEU A 42 -24.10 51.16 5.11
C LEU A 42 -24.81 52.04 4.07
N VAL A 43 -24.93 51.57 2.83
CA VAL A 43 -25.64 52.29 1.75
C VAL A 43 -27.12 52.46 2.10
N ALA A 44 -27.76 51.41 2.64
CA ALA A 44 -29.14 51.46 3.10
C ALA A 44 -29.35 52.51 4.21
N VAL A 45 -28.47 52.57 5.22
CA VAL A 45 -28.55 53.57 6.30
C VAL A 45 -28.30 55.00 5.80
N ILE A 46 -27.37 55.20 4.87
CA ILE A 46 -27.14 56.53 4.27
C ILE A 46 -28.36 56.96 3.46
N THR A 47 -28.99 56.04 2.73
CA THR A 47 -30.10 56.36 1.83
C THR A 47 -31.43 56.54 2.58
N SER A 48 -31.65 55.79 3.65
CA SER A 48 -32.79 55.98 4.58
C SER A 48 -32.68 57.26 5.41
N SER A 49 -31.47 57.82 5.58
CA SER A 49 -31.30 59.16 6.17
C SER A 49 -31.68 60.31 5.22
N THR A 50 -31.80 60.04 3.92
CA THR A 50 -32.21 61.02 2.89
C THR A 50 -33.67 60.92 2.47
N THR A 51 -34.34 59.79 2.75
CA THR A 51 -35.76 59.58 2.47
C THR A 51 -36.51 59.50 3.80
N ALA A 52 -37.11 60.62 4.22
CA ALA A 52 -37.96 60.64 5.40
C ALA A 52 -39.18 59.73 5.17
N ASN A 53 -39.18 58.54 5.77
CA ASN A 53 -40.38 57.71 5.85
C ASN A 53 -41.30 58.22 6.96
N ASP A 54 -42.60 58.18 6.68
CA ASP A 54 -43.73 58.72 7.48
C ASP A 54 -44.04 57.91 8.76
N THR A 55 -43.15 57.02 9.18
CA THR A 55 -43.24 56.26 10.44
C THR A 55 -41.94 56.46 11.20
N GLY A 56 -41.97 57.28 12.24
CA GLY A 56 -40.81 57.78 13.00
C GLY A 56 -40.00 56.76 13.80
N GLU A 57 -39.72 55.58 13.23
CA GLU A 57 -38.77 54.61 13.77
C GLU A 57 -37.63 54.42 12.76
N THR A 58 -36.48 54.99 13.06
CA THR A 58 -35.23 54.70 12.36
C THR A 58 -34.82 53.27 12.71
N GLN A 59 -34.90 52.34 11.75
CA GLN A 59 -34.33 51.00 11.91
C GLN A 59 -32.86 51.13 12.34
N GLY A 60 -32.48 50.45 13.42
CA GLY A 60 -31.10 50.47 13.90
C GLY A 60 -30.17 49.78 12.90
N PHE A 61 -28.90 50.21 12.83
CA PHE A 61 -27.89 49.57 11.98
C PHE A 61 -27.81 48.04 12.18
N ALA A 62 -28.02 47.57 13.41
CA ALA A 62 -28.04 46.15 13.74
C ALA A 62 -29.22 45.39 13.10
N GLU A 63 -30.37 46.04 12.96
CA GLU A 63 -31.58 45.47 12.36
C GLU A 63 -31.45 45.42 10.83
N THR A 64 -30.92 46.48 10.21
CA THR A 64 -30.59 46.48 8.77
C THR A 64 -29.52 45.44 8.43
N LEU A 65 -28.53 45.24 9.30
CA LEU A 65 -27.50 44.21 9.15
C LEU A 65 -28.12 42.79 9.26
N TRP A 66 -29.02 42.59 10.21
CA TRP A 66 -29.75 41.33 10.38
C TRP A 66 -30.63 41.00 9.18
N ASN A 67 -31.38 41.98 8.69
CA ASN A 67 -32.23 41.81 7.51
C ASN A 67 -31.39 41.54 6.26
N SER A 68 -30.26 42.24 6.08
CA SER A 68 -29.32 41.99 4.97
C SER A 68 -28.72 40.58 5.04
N LEU A 69 -28.43 40.08 6.25
CA LEU A 69 -27.95 38.72 6.45
C LEU A 69 -29.03 37.68 6.09
N MET A 70 -30.28 37.87 6.54
CA MET A 70 -31.38 36.97 6.21
C MET A 70 -31.63 36.92 4.70
N HIS A 71 -31.62 38.07 4.01
CA HIS A 71 -31.73 38.16 2.55
C HIS A 71 -30.59 37.45 1.80
N THR A 72 -29.41 37.34 2.42
CA THR A 72 -28.27 36.62 1.81
C THR A 72 -28.44 35.10 1.91
N ILE A 73 -29.12 34.62 2.95
CA ILE A 73 -29.33 33.20 3.24
C ILE A 73 -30.61 32.67 2.57
N ASP A 74 -31.67 33.49 2.56
CA ASP A 74 -32.99 33.16 2.03
C ASP A 74 -33.48 34.26 1.10
N GLY A 75 -33.56 33.95 -0.20
CA GLY A 75 -34.08 34.89 -1.20
C GLY A 75 -35.60 35.08 -1.15
N GLY A 76 -36.32 34.32 -0.31
CA GLY A 76 -37.75 34.47 -0.10
C GLY A 76 -38.14 35.74 0.65
N THR A 77 -37.21 36.34 1.41
CA THR A 77 -37.49 37.54 2.21
C THR A 77 -37.72 38.80 1.37
N LEU A 78 -37.23 38.82 0.12
CA LEU A 78 -37.50 39.88 -0.87
C LEU A 78 -38.99 40.07 -1.20
N ALA A 79 -39.80 39.02 -1.04
CA ALA A 79 -41.23 39.05 -1.33
C ALA A 79 -42.09 39.48 -0.13
N ASP A 80 -41.49 39.54 1.07
CA ASP A 80 -42.16 39.87 2.33
C ASP A 80 -41.98 41.36 2.70
N ASP A 81 -41.03 42.05 2.06
CA ASP A 81 -40.74 43.48 2.29
C ASP A 81 -41.63 44.39 1.40
N ASP A 82 -42.64 45.03 2.01
CA ASP A 82 -43.49 46.08 1.42
C ASP A 82 -42.74 47.42 1.27
N THR A 83 -41.62 47.44 0.52
CA THR A 83 -40.86 48.68 0.26
C THR A 83 -41.13 49.26 -1.13
N ALA A 84 -41.58 50.52 -1.19
CA ALA A 84 -41.90 51.20 -2.44
C ALA A 84 -40.68 51.90 -3.10
N ASP A 85 -39.50 51.88 -2.47
CA ASP A 85 -38.28 52.51 -2.98
C ASP A 85 -37.56 51.60 -3.98
N PRO A 86 -37.49 51.95 -5.28
CA PRO A 86 -36.82 51.14 -6.30
C PRO A 86 -35.34 50.89 -5.99
N LEU A 87 -34.68 51.78 -5.24
CA LEU A 87 -33.28 51.64 -4.86
C LEU A 87 -33.09 50.55 -3.79
N ALA A 88 -34.00 50.47 -2.81
CA ALA A 88 -33.99 49.43 -1.78
C ALA A 88 -34.19 48.05 -2.39
N VAL A 89 -35.19 47.89 -3.27
CA VAL A 89 -35.45 46.64 -3.99
C VAL A 89 -34.25 46.24 -4.86
N GLY A 90 -33.62 47.19 -5.55
CA GLY A 90 -32.41 46.94 -6.34
C GLY A 90 -31.23 46.43 -5.49
N LEU A 91 -30.99 47.03 -4.32
CA LEU A 91 -29.95 46.57 -3.38
C LEU A 91 -30.25 45.18 -2.84
N MET A 92 -31.49 44.90 -2.46
CA MET A 92 -31.92 43.59 -1.97
C MET A 92 -31.75 42.50 -3.03
N LEU A 93 -32.07 42.79 -4.30
CA LEU A 93 -31.84 41.85 -5.42
C LEU A 93 -30.36 41.56 -5.62
N VAL A 94 -29.50 42.57 -5.54
CA VAL A 94 -28.05 42.40 -5.68
C VAL A 94 -27.49 41.56 -4.53
N VAL A 95 -27.89 41.82 -3.29
CA VAL A 95 -27.46 41.04 -2.12
C VAL A 95 -27.93 39.60 -2.23
N THR A 96 -29.17 39.38 -2.63
CA THR A 96 -29.73 38.03 -2.75
C THR A 96 -29.04 37.24 -3.87
N ALA A 97 -28.84 37.86 -5.05
CA ALA A 97 -28.11 37.24 -6.15
C ALA A 97 -26.66 36.91 -5.76
N PHE A 98 -25.99 37.82 -5.05
CA PHE A 98 -24.64 37.59 -4.54
C PHE A 98 -24.61 36.49 -3.47
N GLY A 99 -25.57 36.48 -2.55
CA GLY A 99 -25.74 35.47 -1.53
C GLY A 99 -25.91 34.08 -2.11
N ILE A 100 -26.88 33.89 -3.02
CA ILE A 100 -27.10 32.63 -3.72
C ILE A 100 -25.83 32.16 -4.44
N PHE A 101 -25.13 33.07 -5.12
CA PHE A 101 -23.88 32.74 -5.82
C PHE A 101 -22.80 32.24 -4.86
N ILE A 102 -22.53 32.97 -3.77
CA ILE A 102 -21.50 32.56 -2.80
C ILE A 102 -21.91 31.30 -2.05
N PHE A 103 -23.17 31.17 -1.61
CA PHE A 103 -23.65 29.97 -0.94
C PHE A 103 -23.55 28.74 -1.85
N SER A 104 -23.90 28.86 -3.14
CA SER A 104 -23.73 27.78 -4.12
C SER A 104 -22.26 27.40 -4.30
N ALA A 105 -21.37 28.38 -4.39
CA ALA A 105 -19.93 28.14 -4.46
C ALA A 105 -19.38 27.48 -3.18
N LEU A 106 -19.86 27.91 -2.01
CA LEU A 106 -19.47 27.36 -0.71
C LEU A 106 -19.90 25.90 -0.57
N ILE A 107 -21.15 25.58 -0.94
CA ILE A 107 -21.66 24.20 -0.95
C ILE A 107 -20.81 23.35 -1.90
N GLY A 108 -20.54 23.82 -3.13
CA GLY A 108 -19.71 23.10 -4.09
C GLY A 108 -18.32 22.77 -3.55
N ILE A 109 -17.63 23.76 -2.97
CA ILE A 109 -16.31 23.57 -2.36
C ILE A 109 -16.39 22.61 -1.16
N LEU A 110 -17.39 22.77 -0.29
CA LEU A 110 -17.58 21.91 0.88
C LEU A 110 -17.83 20.45 0.47
N THR A 111 -18.67 20.21 -0.54
CA THR A 111 -18.92 18.88 -1.09
C THR A 111 -17.63 18.29 -1.66
N SER A 112 -16.86 19.05 -2.44
CA SER A 112 -15.54 18.59 -2.92
C SER A 112 -14.55 18.34 -1.78
N ALA A 113 -14.59 19.11 -0.69
CA ALA A 113 -13.75 18.91 0.49
C ALA A 113 -14.05 17.56 1.16
N ILE A 114 -15.33 17.29 1.36
CA ILE A 114 -15.82 16.05 1.96
C ILE A 114 -15.46 14.87 1.06
N ASP A 115 -15.66 14.98 -0.25
CA ASP A 115 -15.32 13.92 -1.21
C ASP A 115 -13.81 13.66 -1.27
N ALA A 116 -12.98 14.70 -1.24
CA ALA A 116 -11.52 14.57 -1.16
C ALA A 116 -11.11 13.87 0.14
N LYS A 117 -11.72 14.22 1.29
CA LYS A 117 -11.41 13.57 2.57
C LYS A 117 -11.91 12.13 2.62
N LEU A 118 -13.09 11.86 2.08
CA LEU A 118 -13.63 10.51 1.94
C LEU A 118 -12.73 9.66 1.06
N THR A 119 -12.23 10.21 -0.05
CA THR A 119 -11.28 9.56 -0.95
C THR A 119 -9.93 9.29 -0.27
N ASP A 120 -9.43 10.23 0.53
CA ASP A 120 -8.23 10.03 1.35
C ASP A 120 -8.38 8.88 2.37
N LEU A 121 -9.54 8.81 3.03
CA LEU A 121 -9.89 7.68 3.91
C LEU A 121 -10.05 6.36 3.14
N ARG A 122 -10.62 6.41 1.92
CA ARG A 122 -10.75 5.25 1.03
C ARG A 122 -9.39 4.69 0.60
N LYS A 123 -8.38 5.54 0.38
CA LYS A 123 -7.00 5.12 0.05
C LYS A 123 -6.29 4.37 1.18
N GLY A 124 -6.84 4.39 2.39
CA GLY A 124 -6.35 3.62 3.52
C GLY A 124 -4.99 4.06 4.03
N ARG A 125 -4.64 5.34 4.03
CA ARG A 125 -3.30 5.85 4.44
C ARG A 125 -2.90 5.59 5.90
N SER A 126 -3.72 4.89 6.69
CA SER A 126 -3.38 4.48 8.04
C SER A 126 -2.23 3.48 8.03
N VAL A 127 -1.24 3.74 8.88
CA VAL A 127 -0.09 2.86 9.07
C VAL A 127 -0.56 1.47 9.53
N VAL A 128 0.02 0.43 8.95
CA VAL A 128 -0.13 -0.97 9.33
C VAL A 128 0.67 -1.17 10.62
N ILE A 129 0.01 -1.49 11.72
CA ILE A 129 0.62 -1.67 13.04
C ILE A 129 0.74 -3.17 13.35
N GLU A 130 1.30 -3.91 12.39
CA GLU A 130 1.51 -5.35 12.48
C GLU A 130 3.00 -5.63 12.70
N ARG A 131 3.30 -6.81 13.26
CA ARG A 131 4.67 -7.31 13.46
C ARG A 131 4.77 -8.74 12.95
N GLY A 132 5.90 -9.07 12.33
CA GLY A 132 6.13 -10.38 11.73
C GLY A 132 5.24 -10.67 10.52
N HIS A 133 4.57 -9.65 9.97
CA HIS A 133 3.73 -9.76 8.78
C HIS A 133 4.57 -9.88 7.51
N THR A 134 3.96 -10.38 6.44
CA THR A 134 4.54 -10.37 5.10
C THR A 134 4.11 -9.09 4.39
N VAL A 135 5.06 -8.34 3.82
CA VAL A 135 4.75 -7.17 2.98
C VAL A 135 4.87 -7.56 1.51
N ILE A 136 3.89 -7.18 0.69
CA ILE A 136 3.94 -7.30 -0.77
C ILE A 136 3.95 -5.89 -1.37
N LEU A 137 4.96 -5.60 -2.18
CA LEU A 137 5.15 -4.33 -2.86
C LEU A 137 4.87 -4.49 -4.35
N GLY A 138 3.97 -3.66 -4.88
CA GLY A 138 3.54 -3.72 -6.27
C GLY A 138 2.26 -4.55 -6.47
N TRP A 139 1.75 -4.50 -7.69
CA TRP A 139 0.52 -5.20 -8.08
C TRP A 139 0.68 -5.82 -9.46
N SER A 140 0.45 -7.14 -9.53
CA SER A 140 0.48 -7.91 -10.77
C SER A 140 -0.48 -9.10 -10.64
N PRO A 141 -0.84 -9.79 -11.74
CA PRO A 141 -1.66 -10.99 -11.67
C PRO A 141 -1.09 -12.12 -10.80
N GLN A 142 0.22 -12.09 -10.48
CA GLN A 142 0.86 -13.08 -9.60
C GLN A 142 0.44 -12.91 -8.14
N VAL A 143 -0.01 -11.71 -7.74
CA VAL A 143 -0.38 -11.40 -6.34
C VAL A 143 -1.46 -12.35 -5.83
N PHE A 144 -2.38 -12.78 -6.70
CA PHE A 144 -3.47 -13.68 -6.32
C PHE A 144 -2.95 -15.07 -5.95
N SER A 145 -2.05 -15.64 -6.77
CA SER A 145 -1.42 -16.92 -6.47
C SER A 145 -0.56 -16.85 -5.22
N ILE A 146 0.28 -15.81 -5.11
CA ILE A 146 1.15 -15.62 -3.93
C ILE A 146 0.33 -15.53 -2.65
N ILE A 147 -0.81 -14.82 -2.67
CA ILE A 147 -1.66 -14.73 -1.49
C ILE A 147 -2.35 -16.05 -1.19
N SER A 148 -2.85 -16.78 -2.19
CA SER A 148 -3.43 -18.11 -1.98
C SER A 148 -2.42 -19.06 -1.29
N GLU A 149 -1.21 -19.12 -1.81
CA GLU A 149 -0.12 -19.94 -1.25
C GLU A 149 0.25 -19.51 0.18
N LEU A 150 0.42 -18.20 0.40
CA LEU A 150 0.71 -17.70 1.74
C LEU A 150 -0.44 -17.92 2.73
N VAL A 151 -1.70 -17.99 2.28
CA VAL A 151 -2.83 -18.32 3.15
C VAL A 151 -2.72 -19.77 3.63
N ILE A 152 -2.33 -20.70 2.75
CA ILE A 152 -2.11 -22.12 3.08
C ILE A 152 -0.93 -22.24 4.05
N ALA A 153 0.22 -21.65 3.71
CA ALA A 153 1.42 -21.67 4.55
C ALA A 153 1.21 -21.02 5.95
N ASN A 154 0.26 -20.09 6.07
CA ASN A 154 -0.09 -19.46 7.35
C ASN A 154 -1.22 -20.17 8.10
N ALA A 155 -1.70 -21.34 7.67
CA ALA A 155 -2.82 -22.04 8.30
C ALA A 155 -2.60 -22.30 9.80
N ASN A 156 -1.36 -22.60 10.19
CA ASN A 156 -0.95 -22.85 11.58
C ASN A 156 -0.67 -21.57 12.39
N GLN A 157 -0.76 -20.39 11.77
CA GLN A 157 -0.47 -19.11 12.41
C GLN A 157 -1.78 -18.43 12.88
N PRO A 158 -1.96 -18.16 14.20
CA PRO A 158 -3.23 -17.71 14.74
C PRO A 158 -3.61 -16.26 14.39
N ASP A 159 -2.66 -15.45 13.91
CA ASP A 159 -2.87 -14.04 13.55
C ASP A 159 -1.94 -13.58 12.42
N ALA A 160 -1.85 -14.36 11.34
CA ALA A 160 -1.02 -14.00 10.19
C ALA A 160 -1.59 -12.78 9.45
N CYS A 161 -0.70 -11.87 9.04
CA CYS A 161 -1.06 -10.71 8.24
C CYS A 161 -0.20 -10.60 6.98
N ILE A 162 -0.85 -10.24 5.88
CA ILE A 162 -0.23 -9.89 4.60
C ILE A 162 -0.62 -8.44 4.29
N ALA A 163 0.35 -7.53 4.22
CA ALA A 163 0.14 -6.14 3.88
C ALA A 163 0.57 -5.88 2.43
N ILE A 164 -0.29 -5.23 1.63
CA ILE A 164 -0.02 -4.94 0.22
C ILE A 164 0.07 -3.43 0.02
N LEU A 165 1.14 -2.96 -0.60
CA LEU A 165 1.31 -1.57 -1.04
C LEU A 165 1.46 -1.49 -2.55
N ALA A 166 0.53 -0.81 -3.21
CA ALA A 166 0.57 -0.63 -4.66
C ALA A 166 -0.07 0.68 -5.13
N PRO A 167 0.28 1.18 -6.33
CA PRO A 167 -0.34 2.36 -6.93
C PRO A 167 -1.73 2.05 -7.53
N VAL A 168 -2.51 1.20 -6.86
CA VAL A 168 -3.88 0.79 -7.22
C VAL A 168 -4.82 1.24 -6.11
N ASP A 169 -6.08 1.54 -6.43
CA ASP A 169 -7.06 1.92 -5.40
C ASP A 169 -7.30 0.76 -4.42
N LYS A 170 -7.40 1.08 -3.13
CA LYS A 170 -7.57 0.09 -2.07
C LYS A 170 -8.82 -0.77 -2.30
N VAL A 171 -9.95 -0.15 -2.64
CA VAL A 171 -11.22 -0.85 -2.81
C VAL A 171 -11.14 -1.79 -4.02
N GLU A 172 -10.51 -1.33 -5.10
CA GLU A 172 -10.25 -2.15 -6.28
C GLU A 172 -9.40 -3.39 -5.95
N MET A 173 -8.32 -3.22 -5.17
CA MET A 173 -7.49 -4.35 -4.74
C MET A 173 -8.28 -5.33 -3.86
N GLU A 174 -9.01 -4.82 -2.86
CA GLU A 174 -9.80 -5.66 -1.95
C GLU A 174 -10.90 -6.44 -2.68
N ASP A 175 -11.59 -5.80 -3.62
CA ASP A 175 -12.61 -6.44 -4.45
C ASP A 175 -11.99 -7.52 -5.36
N ALA A 176 -10.86 -7.22 -6.01
CA ALA A 176 -10.16 -8.18 -6.87
C ALA A 176 -9.67 -9.41 -6.08
N LEU A 177 -9.15 -9.22 -4.87
CA LEU A 177 -8.73 -10.31 -3.98
C LEU A 177 -9.91 -11.17 -3.56
N ARG A 178 -11.02 -10.53 -3.15
CA ARG A 178 -12.24 -11.26 -2.74
C ARG A 178 -12.80 -12.11 -3.89
N THR A 179 -12.70 -11.63 -5.13
CA THR A 179 -13.18 -12.36 -6.30
C THR A 179 -12.25 -13.49 -6.74
N ARG A 180 -10.92 -13.29 -6.70
CA ARG A 180 -9.95 -14.24 -7.28
C ARG A 180 -9.30 -15.19 -6.28
N VAL A 181 -9.05 -14.72 -5.05
CA VAL A 181 -8.48 -15.54 -3.96
C VAL A 181 -9.59 -16.19 -3.14
N GLY A 182 -10.66 -15.44 -2.86
CA GLY A 182 -11.76 -15.91 -2.03
C GLY A 182 -11.47 -15.76 -0.52
N PRO A 183 -11.99 -16.65 0.34
CA PRO A 183 -11.85 -16.53 1.79
C PRO A 183 -10.42 -16.86 2.25
N THR A 184 -9.80 -15.95 3.02
CA THR A 184 -8.41 -16.09 3.51
C THR A 184 -8.30 -16.70 4.91
N GLY A 185 -9.40 -17.25 5.44
CA GLY A 185 -9.43 -17.93 6.74
C GLY A 185 -8.98 -17.02 7.89
N ARG A 186 -7.89 -17.42 8.56
CA ARG A 186 -7.28 -16.67 9.68
C ARG A 186 -6.29 -15.59 9.22
N THR A 187 -5.89 -15.61 7.95
CA THR A 187 -4.90 -14.69 7.40
C THR A 187 -5.58 -13.38 7.01
N ARG A 188 -5.13 -12.28 7.63
CA ARG A 188 -5.64 -10.93 7.38
C ARG A 188 -4.88 -10.29 6.22
N VAL A 189 -5.57 -9.97 5.12
CA VAL A 189 -4.99 -9.25 3.99
C VAL A 189 -5.35 -7.77 4.06
N VAL A 190 -4.35 -6.91 4.10
CA VAL A 190 -4.50 -5.47 4.32
C VAL A 190 -3.96 -4.70 3.13
N CYS A 191 -4.84 -4.04 2.38
CA CYS A 191 -4.44 -3.28 1.19
C CYS A 191 -4.21 -1.79 1.49
N ARG A 192 -3.18 -1.21 0.87
CA ARG A 192 -2.81 0.21 1.00
C ARG A 192 -2.47 0.78 -0.37
N THR A 193 -3.07 1.93 -0.70
CA THR A 193 -2.73 2.66 -1.93
C THR A 193 -1.52 3.55 -1.68
N GLY A 194 -0.45 3.35 -2.45
CA GLY A 194 0.76 4.16 -2.37
C GLY A 194 1.86 3.64 -3.28
N SER A 195 2.91 4.45 -3.43
CA SER A 195 4.03 4.13 -4.31
C SER A 195 5.15 3.40 -3.55
N PRO A 196 5.54 2.18 -3.95
CA PRO A 196 6.64 1.44 -3.30
C PRO A 196 8.03 2.09 -3.42
N ILE A 197 8.18 3.04 -4.33
CA ILE A 197 9.43 3.80 -4.52
C ILE A 197 9.50 5.06 -3.64
N GLU A 198 8.37 5.46 -3.03
CA GLU A 198 8.30 6.64 -2.16
C GLU A 198 8.44 6.21 -0.69
N LEU A 199 9.48 6.71 0.00
CA LEU A 199 9.77 6.36 1.40
C LEU A 199 8.63 6.68 2.37
N THR A 200 7.82 7.70 2.09
CA THR A 200 6.67 8.08 2.93
C THR A 200 5.51 7.10 2.81
N ASP A 201 5.29 6.57 1.61
CA ASP A 201 4.22 5.59 1.36
C ASP A 201 4.68 4.19 1.80
N LEU A 202 5.96 3.86 1.59
CA LEU A 202 6.56 2.61 2.04
C LEU A 202 6.45 2.44 3.57
N ALA A 203 6.63 3.53 4.33
CA ALA A 203 6.46 3.52 5.78
C ALA A 203 5.02 3.17 6.23
N ILE A 204 4.01 3.29 5.36
CA ILE A 204 2.62 2.96 5.70
C ILE A 204 2.47 1.46 5.98
N VAL A 205 3.26 0.59 5.33
CA VAL A 205 3.16 -0.87 5.52
C VAL A 205 4.12 -1.43 6.58
N ASN A 206 4.78 -0.56 7.35
CA ASN A 206 5.71 -0.92 8.42
C ASN A 206 6.71 -2.01 8.01
N PRO A 207 7.58 -1.75 7.01
CA PRO A 207 8.53 -2.74 6.52
C PRO A 207 9.57 -3.15 7.57
N ASP A 208 9.82 -2.32 8.59
CA ASP A 208 10.81 -2.56 9.64
C ASP A 208 10.46 -3.72 10.57
N ASP A 209 9.17 -3.91 10.88
CA ASP A 209 8.71 -5.04 11.68
C ASP A 209 8.24 -6.23 10.81
N ALA A 210 8.37 -6.15 9.47
CA ALA A 210 7.97 -7.21 8.58
C ALA A 210 8.93 -8.41 8.65
N ARG A 211 8.38 -9.63 8.63
CA ARG A 211 9.17 -10.87 8.57
C ARG A 211 9.83 -11.05 7.20
N SER A 212 9.11 -10.69 6.14
CA SER A 212 9.59 -10.76 4.77
C SER A 212 8.91 -9.73 3.89
N ILE A 213 9.60 -9.35 2.82
CA ILE A 213 9.13 -8.34 1.85
C ILE A 213 9.24 -8.93 0.45
N ILE A 214 8.11 -9.06 -0.24
CA ILE A 214 8.03 -9.56 -1.61
C ILE A 214 7.84 -8.36 -2.53
N ILE A 215 8.72 -8.18 -3.51
CA ILE A 215 8.64 -7.09 -4.50
C ILE A 215 8.26 -7.69 -5.85
N LEU A 216 7.06 -7.34 -6.30
CA LEU A 216 6.50 -7.81 -7.57
C LEU A 216 6.85 -6.86 -8.70
N SER A 217 7.15 -7.44 -9.86
CA SER A 217 7.29 -6.67 -11.08
C SER A 217 5.88 -6.30 -11.61
N GLY A 218 5.57 -5.00 -11.57
CA GLY A 218 4.30 -4.49 -12.09
C GLY A 218 4.21 -4.55 -13.62
N GLU A 219 3.14 -4.01 -14.19
CA GLU A 219 2.97 -3.89 -15.65
C GLU A 219 3.56 -2.59 -16.24
N ALA A 220 4.51 -1.96 -15.53
CA ALA A 220 5.16 -0.75 -16.00
C ALA A 220 6.00 -1.01 -17.27
N THR A 221 6.29 0.06 -18.03
CA THR A 221 7.14 0.01 -19.23
C THR A 221 8.54 -0.54 -18.94
N ASP A 222 9.07 -0.26 -17.75
CA ASP A 222 10.30 -0.83 -17.21
C ASP A 222 10.00 -1.41 -15.81
N PRO A 223 9.61 -2.69 -15.74
CA PRO A 223 9.15 -3.32 -14.52
C PRO A 223 10.31 -3.59 -13.55
N ASP A 224 11.49 -3.96 -14.05
CA ASP A 224 12.67 -4.24 -13.22
C ASP A 224 13.21 -2.95 -12.59
N ALA A 225 13.18 -1.81 -13.29
CA ALA A 225 13.57 -0.55 -12.67
C ALA A 225 12.69 -0.17 -11.47
N HIS A 226 11.40 -0.51 -11.49
CA HIS A 226 10.53 -0.31 -10.32
C HIS A 226 10.91 -1.22 -9.16
N VAL A 227 11.20 -2.48 -9.44
CA VAL A 227 11.67 -3.44 -8.43
C VAL A 227 12.97 -2.96 -7.79
N ILE A 228 13.97 -2.60 -8.61
CA ILE A 228 15.28 -2.12 -8.16
C ILE A 228 15.14 -0.81 -7.35
N LYS A 229 14.30 0.13 -7.77
CA LYS A 229 14.06 1.38 -7.03
C LYS A 229 13.36 1.13 -5.69
N SER A 230 12.40 0.22 -5.65
CA SER A 230 11.68 -0.14 -4.41
C SER A 230 12.64 -0.83 -3.43
N MET A 231 13.48 -1.72 -3.94
CA MET A 231 14.55 -2.34 -3.14
C MET A 231 15.55 -1.31 -2.64
N LEU A 232 15.96 -0.34 -3.45
CA LEU A 232 16.84 0.76 -3.02
C LEU A 232 16.18 1.63 -1.94
N ALA A 233 14.87 1.89 -2.05
CA ALA A 233 14.12 2.63 -1.05
C ALA A 233 14.12 1.89 0.30
N LEU A 234 13.94 0.57 0.30
CA LEU A 234 14.06 -0.27 1.49
C LEU A 234 15.49 -0.31 2.05
N THR A 235 16.48 -0.57 1.20
CA THR A 235 17.86 -0.79 1.67
C THR A 235 18.58 0.49 2.06
N ASN A 236 18.10 1.66 1.64
CA ASN A 236 18.74 2.95 1.87
C ASN A 236 17.87 3.98 2.66
N ASP A 237 16.78 3.57 3.33
CA ASP A 237 16.03 4.46 4.22
C ASP A 237 16.90 4.87 5.43
N PRO A 238 17.13 6.16 5.68
CA PRO A 238 17.90 6.63 6.85
C PRO A 238 17.28 6.31 8.22
N ARG A 239 15.97 6.02 8.27
CA ARG A 239 15.20 5.80 9.51
C ARG A 239 15.04 4.33 9.88
N ARG A 240 15.52 3.44 9.02
CA ARG A 240 15.40 2.00 9.14
C ARG A 240 16.04 1.47 10.42
N MET A 241 15.43 0.42 10.98
CA MET A 241 15.99 -0.34 12.09
C MET A 241 17.14 -1.27 11.64
N SER A 242 18.04 -1.63 12.54
CA SER A 242 19.26 -2.40 12.20
C SER A 242 19.03 -3.87 11.83
N HIS A 243 17.79 -4.36 11.85
CA HIS A 243 17.47 -5.73 11.45
C HIS A 243 17.66 -5.94 9.94
N GLU A 244 17.96 -7.17 9.56
CA GLU A 244 18.06 -7.55 8.16
C GLU A 244 16.67 -7.88 7.63
N TYR A 245 16.27 -7.23 6.54
CA TYR A 245 15.09 -7.63 5.80
C TYR A 245 15.37 -8.93 5.05
N HIS A 246 14.35 -9.78 4.98
CA HIS A 246 14.30 -10.86 3.99
C HIS A 246 13.50 -10.35 2.78
N ILE A 247 14.21 -9.81 1.79
CA ILE A 247 13.60 -9.30 0.55
C ILE A 247 13.60 -10.43 -0.48
N VAL A 248 12.47 -10.69 -1.11
CA VAL A 248 12.36 -11.54 -2.30
C VAL A 248 11.86 -10.67 -3.44
N ALA A 249 12.57 -10.62 -4.55
CA ALA A 249 12.21 -9.74 -5.66
C ALA A 249 12.32 -10.43 -7.01
N GLU A 250 11.31 -10.25 -7.84
CA GLU A 250 11.28 -10.74 -9.22
C GLU A 250 12.10 -9.81 -10.14
N ILE A 251 12.95 -10.41 -10.98
CA ILE A 251 13.65 -9.75 -12.08
C ILE A 251 13.28 -10.46 -13.37
N ARG A 252 12.75 -9.72 -14.36
CA ARG A 252 12.33 -10.28 -15.65
C ARG A 252 13.47 -10.29 -16.66
N ASP A 253 14.16 -9.18 -16.82
CA ASP A 253 15.31 -9.09 -17.72
C ASP A 253 16.58 -9.50 -16.98
N TYR A 254 17.19 -10.59 -17.45
CA TYR A 254 18.44 -11.10 -16.90
C TYR A 254 19.57 -10.06 -16.93
N ALA A 255 19.55 -9.12 -17.88
CA ALA A 255 20.54 -8.03 -17.95
C ALA A 255 20.52 -7.12 -16.72
N ASN A 256 19.37 -7.02 -16.03
CA ASN A 256 19.21 -6.19 -14.83
C ASN A 256 19.61 -6.90 -13.54
N LEU A 257 19.89 -8.21 -13.59
CA LEU A 257 20.15 -9.02 -12.41
C LEU A 257 21.38 -8.54 -11.63
N GLU A 258 22.47 -8.18 -12.32
CA GLU A 258 23.69 -7.70 -11.68
C GLU A 258 23.47 -6.38 -10.92
N VAL A 259 22.70 -5.46 -11.52
CA VAL A 259 22.33 -4.18 -10.89
C VAL A 259 21.45 -4.43 -9.66
N ALA A 260 20.48 -5.33 -9.78
CA ALA A 260 19.63 -5.72 -8.66
C ALA A 260 20.46 -6.35 -7.52
N GLN A 261 21.44 -7.20 -7.83
CA GLN A 261 22.33 -7.81 -6.83
C GLN A 261 23.15 -6.75 -6.10
N LEU A 262 23.65 -5.74 -6.81
CA LEU A 262 24.42 -4.64 -6.20
C LEU A 262 23.58 -3.85 -5.17
N VAL A 263 22.30 -3.64 -5.46
CA VAL A 263 21.36 -2.89 -4.60
C VAL A 263 20.87 -3.74 -3.43
N GLY A 264 20.53 -5.01 -3.68
CA GLY A 264 20.02 -5.94 -2.67
C GLY A 264 21.09 -6.45 -1.71
N ARG A 265 22.32 -6.64 -2.21
CA ARG A 265 23.43 -7.32 -1.51
C ARG A 265 22.95 -8.64 -0.91
N ASP A 266 23.40 -8.98 0.29
CA ASP A 266 23.04 -10.22 1.00
C ASP A 266 21.63 -10.20 1.60
N ARG A 267 20.84 -9.14 1.37
CA ARG A 267 19.49 -8.95 1.95
C ARG A 267 18.35 -9.30 1.00
N ALA A 268 18.65 -9.48 -0.29
CA ALA A 268 17.65 -9.75 -1.30
C ALA A 268 17.93 -11.06 -2.04
N SER A 269 16.94 -11.95 -2.01
CA SER A 269 16.85 -13.11 -2.88
C SER A 269 16.20 -12.69 -4.18
N LEU A 270 16.98 -12.64 -5.26
CA LEU A 270 16.51 -12.21 -6.57
C LEU A 270 16.12 -13.41 -7.42
N LEU A 271 14.92 -13.36 -7.98
CA LEU A 271 14.36 -14.43 -8.81
C LEU A 271 14.37 -14.00 -10.28
N PRO A 272 15.32 -14.50 -11.11
CA PRO A 272 15.31 -14.27 -12.55
C PRO A 272 14.25 -15.14 -13.22
N VAL A 273 12.99 -14.67 -13.21
CA VAL A 273 11.81 -15.50 -13.52
C VAL A 273 11.85 -16.06 -14.94
N SER A 274 12.23 -15.24 -15.94
CA SER A 274 12.28 -15.70 -17.34
C SER A 274 13.31 -16.81 -17.57
N GLU A 275 14.46 -16.74 -16.89
CA GLU A 275 15.51 -17.77 -16.97
C GLU A 275 15.07 -19.05 -16.26
N LEU A 276 14.45 -18.93 -15.08
CA LEU A 276 13.95 -20.07 -14.31
C LEU A 276 12.87 -20.84 -15.10
N ILE A 277 11.87 -20.13 -15.63
CA ILE A 277 10.81 -20.74 -16.46
C ILE A 277 11.42 -21.44 -17.67
N SER A 278 12.39 -20.81 -18.34
CA SER A 278 13.06 -21.41 -19.49
C SER A 278 13.80 -22.71 -19.13
N ARG A 279 14.47 -22.76 -17.96
CA ARG A 279 15.15 -23.97 -17.48
C ARG A 279 14.17 -25.09 -17.13
N ILE A 280 13.08 -24.78 -16.42
CA ILE A 280 12.04 -25.75 -16.09
C ILE A 280 11.40 -26.30 -17.38
N ALA A 281 11.10 -25.44 -18.36
CA ALA A 281 10.56 -25.87 -19.65
C ALA A 281 11.51 -26.84 -20.38
N VAL A 282 12.81 -26.53 -20.44
CA VAL A 282 13.80 -27.43 -21.07
C VAL A 282 13.89 -28.76 -20.33
N GLN A 283 13.87 -28.76 -18.99
CA GLN A 283 13.95 -29.98 -18.19
C GLN A 283 12.70 -30.87 -18.36
N THR A 284 11.52 -30.28 -18.37
CA THR A 284 10.25 -31.00 -18.57
C THR A 284 10.09 -31.54 -19.99
N CYS A 285 10.66 -30.87 -21.00
CA CYS A 285 10.77 -31.44 -22.36
C CYS A 285 11.71 -32.65 -22.44
N ARG A 286 12.73 -32.73 -21.58
CA ARG A 286 13.72 -33.82 -21.58
C ARG A 286 13.27 -35.05 -20.79
N GLN A 287 12.44 -34.87 -19.78
CA GLN A 287 11.96 -35.94 -18.92
C GLN A 287 10.45 -35.80 -18.71
N SER A 288 9.71 -36.74 -19.30
CA SER A 288 8.26 -36.83 -19.09
C SER A 288 7.94 -37.01 -17.60
N GLY A 289 6.89 -36.36 -17.13
CA GLY A 289 6.46 -36.41 -15.72
C GLY A 289 7.19 -35.44 -14.79
N LEU A 290 8.33 -34.87 -15.19
CA LEU A 290 9.08 -33.94 -14.34
C LEU A 290 8.31 -32.63 -14.08
N SER A 291 7.37 -32.25 -14.96
CA SER A 291 6.50 -31.11 -14.74
C SER A 291 5.59 -31.28 -13.54
N VAL A 292 5.12 -32.51 -13.30
CA VAL A 292 4.28 -32.84 -12.14
C VAL A 292 5.10 -32.72 -10.86
N VAL A 293 6.35 -33.25 -10.89
CA VAL A 293 7.28 -33.12 -9.75
C VAL A 293 7.58 -31.66 -9.41
N TYR A 294 7.80 -30.81 -10.42
CA TYR A 294 8.03 -29.38 -10.16
C TYR A 294 6.79 -28.65 -9.64
N ILE A 295 5.59 -29.06 -10.06
CA ILE A 295 4.36 -28.47 -9.52
C ILE A 295 4.22 -28.85 -8.05
N GLU A 296 4.33 -30.14 -7.72
CA GLU A 296 4.23 -30.62 -6.34
C GLU A 296 5.25 -29.95 -5.41
N LEU A 297 6.54 -29.91 -5.82
CA LEU A 297 7.60 -29.34 -4.97
C LEU A 297 7.58 -27.81 -4.83
N LEU A 298 6.79 -27.10 -5.65
CA LEU A 298 6.69 -25.64 -5.62
C LEU A 298 5.33 -25.15 -5.09
N ASP A 299 4.40 -26.06 -4.85
CA ASP A 299 3.12 -25.80 -4.19
C ASP A 299 3.31 -25.84 -2.66
N PHE A 300 2.46 -25.14 -1.91
CA PHE A 300 2.41 -25.26 -0.43
C PHE A 300 1.36 -26.28 0.04
N GLU A 301 0.82 -27.08 -0.90
CA GLU A 301 -0.05 -28.20 -0.60
C GLU A 301 0.74 -29.53 -0.74
N GLY A 302 0.72 -30.36 0.30
CA GLY A 302 1.34 -31.70 0.27
C GLY A 302 2.77 -31.71 0.80
N ASP A 303 3.69 -32.35 0.06
CA ASP A 303 5.07 -32.55 0.49
C ASP A 303 5.97 -31.35 0.13
N GLU A 304 6.56 -30.71 1.13
CA GLU A 304 7.43 -29.53 1.00
C GLU A 304 8.91 -29.83 1.27
N ILE A 305 9.79 -28.85 0.95
CA ILE A 305 11.24 -28.96 1.19
C ILE A 305 11.62 -28.30 2.52
N TYR A 306 12.12 -29.11 3.44
CA TYR A 306 12.55 -28.67 4.77
C TYR A 306 14.06 -28.78 4.97
N PHE A 307 14.58 -27.90 5.83
CA PHE A 307 15.96 -27.88 6.28
C PHE A 307 16.00 -28.19 7.78
N GLN A 308 16.65 -29.29 8.16
CA GLN A 308 16.70 -29.70 9.56
C GLN A 308 18.13 -30.00 9.98
N GLU A 309 18.58 -29.41 11.08
CA GLU A 309 19.79 -29.86 11.76
C GLU A 309 19.44 -31.04 12.66
N GLU A 310 20.02 -32.21 12.41
CA GLU A 310 19.75 -33.42 13.19
C GLU A 310 21.05 -33.95 13.83
N PRO A 311 21.26 -33.68 15.14
CA PRO A 311 22.45 -34.11 15.86
C PRO A 311 22.72 -35.63 15.85
N ALA A 312 21.68 -36.45 15.73
CA ALA A 312 21.83 -37.91 15.70
C ALA A 312 22.46 -38.45 14.39
N LEU A 313 22.61 -37.61 13.36
CA LEU A 313 23.25 -37.97 12.09
C LEU A 313 24.75 -37.68 12.05
N LEU A 314 25.29 -37.00 13.07
CA LEU A 314 26.70 -36.63 13.10
C LEU A 314 27.63 -37.86 12.99
N GLY A 315 28.58 -37.79 12.07
CA GLY A 315 29.52 -38.88 11.81
C GLY A 315 28.98 -40.01 10.92
N ARG A 316 27.71 -39.95 10.49
CA ARG A 316 27.15 -40.88 9.50
C ARG A 316 27.48 -40.46 8.08
N THR A 317 27.53 -41.43 7.17
CA THR A 317 27.66 -41.13 5.75
C THR A 317 26.32 -40.71 5.15
N PHE A 318 26.32 -39.87 4.12
CA PHE A 318 25.08 -39.47 3.44
C PHE A 318 24.28 -40.69 2.94
N GLY A 319 24.96 -41.74 2.46
CA GLY A 319 24.33 -42.98 2.06
C GLY A 319 23.57 -43.67 3.19
N ASP A 320 24.09 -43.63 4.42
CA ASP A 320 23.37 -44.14 5.59
C ASP A 320 22.13 -43.29 5.88
N VAL A 321 22.26 -41.96 5.79
CA VAL A 321 21.18 -41.00 6.09
C VAL A 321 19.95 -41.24 5.21
N LEU A 322 20.14 -41.57 3.93
CA LEU A 322 19.04 -41.85 3.00
C LEU A 322 18.10 -42.98 3.48
N LEU A 323 18.57 -43.86 4.37
CA LEU A 323 17.83 -45.03 4.85
C LEU A 323 17.24 -44.83 6.26
N LEU A 324 17.47 -43.65 6.87
CA LEU A 324 17.07 -43.38 8.25
C LEU A 324 15.74 -42.62 8.37
N TYR A 325 15.13 -42.24 7.25
CA TYR A 325 13.83 -41.58 7.20
C TYR A 325 12.80 -42.52 6.56
N GLU A 326 11.67 -42.74 7.23
CA GLU A 326 10.59 -43.61 6.75
C GLU A 326 9.51 -42.81 6.00
N THR A 327 9.18 -41.63 6.52
CA THR A 327 8.13 -40.74 6.03
C THR A 327 8.65 -39.57 5.20
N SER A 328 9.98 -39.43 5.07
CA SER A 328 10.61 -38.30 4.40
C SER A 328 11.67 -38.76 3.42
N THR A 329 11.86 -38.02 2.33
CA THR A 329 12.89 -38.31 1.33
C THR A 329 14.03 -37.29 1.41
N VAL A 330 15.22 -37.74 1.78
CA VAL A 330 16.42 -36.87 1.80
C VAL A 330 16.94 -36.65 0.38
N MET A 331 17.09 -35.39 -0.01
CA MET A 331 17.55 -35.00 -1.36
C MET A 331 18.92 -34.31 -1.37
N GLY A 332 19.40 -33.81 -0.24
CA GLY A 332 20.66 -33.10 -0.17
C GLY A 332 21.04 -32.63 1.22
N LEU A 333 22.08 -31.79 1.28
CA LEU A 333 22.57 -31.18 2.50
C LEU A 333 22.78 -29.68 2.28
N ARG A 334 22.48 -28.87 3.30
CA ARG A 334 23.01 -27.52 3.45
C ARG A 334 24.21 -27.59 4.39
N LEU A 335 25.39 -27.34 3.85
CA LEU A 335 26.63 -27.39 4.60
C LEU A 335 26.70 -26.24 5.60
N ARG A 336 27.54 -26.38 6.63
CA ARG A 336 27.77 -25.33 7.65
C ARG A 336 28.18 -23.95 7.13
N ASP A 337 28.71 -23.86 5.91
CA ASP A 337 29.05 -22.59 5.25
C ASP A 337 27.86 -21.96 4.49
N GLY A 338 26.70 -22.62 4.54
CA GLY A 338 25.46 -22.23 3.87
C GLY A 338 25.30 -22.82 2.46
N GLN A 339 26.30 -23.52 1.92
CA GLN A 339 26.23 -24.09 0.57
C GLN A 339 25.19 -25.21 0.51
N VAL A 340 24.27 -25.12 -0.46
CA VAL A 340 23.29 -26.17 -0.76
C VAL A 340 23.90 -27.14 -1.78
N VAL A 341 23.95 -28.42 -1.41
CA VAL A 341 24.44 -29.51 -2.26
C VAL A 341 23.36 -30.58 -2.37
N LEU A 342 22.74 -30.67 -3.55
CA LEU A 342 21.80 -31.75 -3.87
C LEU A 342 22.58 -33.00 -4.27
N LYS A 343 22.20 -34.15 -3.69
CA LYS A 343 22.89 -35.45 -3.87
C LYS A 343 24.42 -35.35 -3.69
N PRO A 344 24.91 -35.07 -2.47
CA PRO A 344 26.33 -35.17 -2.16
C PRO A 344 26.86 -36.60 -2.38
N ALA A 345 28.18 -36.76 -2.27
CA ALA A 345 28.80 -38.08 -2.36
C ALA A 345 28.28 -39.01 -1.26
N MET A 346 28.00 -40.28 -1.58
CA MET A 346 27.39 -41.22 -0.63
C MET A 346 28.26 -41.47 0.61
N ASP A 347 29.57 -41.30 0.48
CA ASP A 347 30.58 -41.41 1.53
C ASP A 347 30.86 -40.09 2.27
N TYR A 348 30.15 -39.00 1.92
CA TYR A 348 30.26 -37.75 2.65
C TYR A 348 29.79 -37.93 4.10
N VAL A 349 30.64 -37.56 5.06
CA VAL A 349 30.35 -37.68 6.49
C VAL A 349 29.73 -36.39 7.01
N LEU A 350 28.54 -36.49 7.61
CA LEU A 350 27.85 -35.32 8.13
C LEU A 350 28.57 -34.72 9.34
N HIS A 351 28.69 -33.40 9.34
CA HIS A 351 29.38 -32.61 10.37
C HIS A 351 28.40 -31.72 11.15
N ALA A 352 28.85 -31.22 12.30
CA ALA A 352 28.07 -30.27 13.09
C ALA A 352 27.81 -28.99 12.29
N GLY A 353 26.56 -28.54 12.28
CA GLY A 353 26.08 -27.42 11.46
C GLY A 353 25.66 -27.79 10.04
N ASP A 354 25.85 -29.04 9.59
CA ASP A 354 25.22 -29.50 8.35
C ASP A 354 23.72 -29.75 8.61
N GLN A 355 22.87 -29.29 7.69
CA GLN A 355 21.43 -29.51 7.73
C GLN A 355 21.01 -30.45 6.61
N VAL A 356 20.14 -31.40 6.93
CA VAL A 356 19.52 -32.28 5.93
C VAL A 356 18.47 -31.49 5.16
N ILE A 357 18.45 -31.68 3.85
CA ILE A 357 17.40 -31.20 2.97
C ILE A 357 16.50 -32.40 2.65
N ALA A 358 15.27 -32.35 3.13
CA ALA A 358 14.31 -33.44 2.99
C ALA A 358 12.98 -32.94 2.40
N ILE A 359 12.31 -33.83 1.68
CA ILE A 359 10.93 -33.67 1.23
C ILE A 359 10.02 -34.39 2.25
N SER A 360 9.04 -33.69 2.81
CA SER A 360 8.15 -34.17 3.88
C SER A 360 6.83 -33.42 3.90
N GLU A 361 5.78 -33.98 4.50
CA GLU A 361 4.44 -33.36 4.59
C GLU A 361 4.43 -32.12 5.51
N ASP A 362 5.20 -32.12 6.59
CA ASP A 362 5.32 -31.00 7.54
C ASP A 362 6.74 -30.93 8.15
N ASP A 363 7.06 -29.84 8.84
CA ASP A 363 8.37 -29.64 9.46
C ASP A 363 8.62 -30.62 10.62
N ASP A 364 7.57 -31.03 11.33
CA ASP A 364 7.60 -31.99 12.42
C ASP A 364 7.62 -33.46 11.95
N THR A 365 7.36 -33.73 10.66
CA THR A 365 7.41 -35.08 10.08
C THR A 365 8.78 -35.47 9.55
N VAL A 366 9.76 -34.55 9.56
CA VAL A 366 11.17 -34.85 9.29
C VAL A 366 11.78 -35.53 10.52
N ALA A 367 11.41 -36.79 10.72
CA ALA A 367 11.78 -37.58 11.88
C ALA A 367 12.58 -38.82 11.48
N LEU A 368 13.63 -39.11 12.25
CA LEU A 368 14.35 -40.37 12.11
C LEU A 368 13.42 -41.54 12.47
N SER A 369 13.47 -42.60 11.68
CA SER A 369 12.62 -43.79 11.84
C SER A 369 12.82 -44.55 13.16
N GLY A 370 13.86 -44.21 13.93
CA GLY A 370 14.25 -44.88 15.17
C GLY A 370 14.90 -46.26 14.94
N TYR A 371 14.91 -46.75 13.70
CA TYR A 371 15.60 -47.97 13.29
C TYR A 371 17.06 -47.65 12.91
N GLY A 372 17.98 -48.57 13.22
CA GLY A 372 19.36 -48.46 12.74
C GLY A 372 19.44 -48.63 11.22
N VAL A 373 20.57 -48.25 10.63
CA VAL A 373 20.81 -48.45 9.18
C VAL A 373 20.58 -49.92 8.85
N PRO A 374 19.64 -50.25 7.94
CA PRO A 374 19.34 -51.63 7.60
C PRO A 374 20.60 -52.30 7.04
N VAL A 375 20.90 -53.51 7.51
CA VAL A 375 22.03 -54.30 6.99
C VAL A 375 21.69 -54.70 5.55
N ILE A 376 22.28 -54.01 4.57
CA ILE A 376 22.12 -54.38 3.16
C ILE A 376 22.94 -55.65 2.93
N GLU A 377 22.28 -56.80 2.88
CA GLU A 377 22.93 -58.04 2.44
C GLU A 377 23.40 -57.88 0.99
N GLN A 378 24.72 -57.99 0.78
CA GLN A 378 25.35 -57.90 -0.55
C GLN A 378 25.04 -59.11 -1.46
N SER A 379 24.00 -59.90 -1.17
CA SER A 379 23.71 -61.19 -1.82
C SER A 379 23.00 -61.07 -3.18
N MET A 380 22.76 -59.87 -3.71
CA MET A 380 22.18 -59.65 -5.04
C MET A 380 23.09 -58.79 -5.95
N ARG A 381 24.33 -59.25 -6.18
CA ARG A 381 25.14 -58.80 -7.32
C ARG A 381 25.15 -59.84 -8.43
#